data_AF-A0AAV1XVX9-F1
#
_entry.id   AF-A0AAV1XVX9-F1
#
_cell.length_a   1.000
_cell.length_b   1.000
_cell.length_c   1.000
_cell.angle_alpha   90.00
_cell.angle_beta   90.00
_cell.angle_gamma   90.00
#
_symmetry.space_group_name_H-M   'P 1'
#
loop_
_entity.id
_entity.type
_entity.pdbx_description
1 polymer ?
#
loop_
_entity_poly.entity_id
_entity_poly.type
_entity_poly.pdbx_seq_one_letter_code
_entity_poly.pdbx_strand_id
1 'polypeptide(L)'
;MASPDPPSAIPLQQQPSASSSRRLPPPCWSPDETLALIHAYRHRWHSLGRGNLKATHWQEVADAVSARCPYASPPKTPIQCRHKMEKLRKRYRTEIQRANSLPLSPFNSSWLHFNLMDSMEKGPKQVNESNSHVAVDRVLGDQGLHQEINPNTRSLNNLYTNGFRIRIPTGFNIAQPQHVNQRVNPNLNYGSRVMGKKRERDPVVSAIKVMGDGFVKMEEMKMEMAREIEKMRMEMEMKRTEMILDSQHRMVEAFAKAVSEKKNKKNKP
;
A
#
# COMPACT_ATOMS: atom_id res chain seq x y z
N MET A 1 -59.04 -14.82 -73.89
CA MET A 1 -58.21 -13.77 -73.27
C MET A 1 -58.08 -14.12 -71.81
N ALA A 2 -56.88 -14.53 -71.40
CA ALA A 2 -56.61 -15.28 -70.19
C ALA A 2 -56.37 -14.37 -68.97
N SER A 3 -56.90 -14.81 -67.83
CA SER A 3 -56.62 -14.29 -66.49
C SER A 3 -55.13 -14.47 -66.13
N PRO A 4 -54.47 -13.48 -65.49
CA PRO A 4 -53.14 -13.69 -64.93
C PRO A 4 -53.18 -14.14 -63.45
N ASP A 5 -52.29 -15.08 -63.18
CA ASP A 5 -51.99 -15.81 -61.94
C ASP A 5 -51.48 -14.97 -60.76
N PRO A 6 -51.52 -15.51 -59.52
CA PRO A 6 -51.16 -14.83 -58.27
C PRO A 6 -49.64 -14.61 -58.06
N PRO A 7 -49.24 -13.65 -57.20
CA PRO A 7 -47.84 -13.28 -57.02
C PRO A 7 -47.04 -14.36 -56.28
N SER A 8 -45.95 -14.79 -56.90
CA SER A 8 -44.94 -15.68 -56.34
C SER A 8 -44.21 -15.03 -55.16
N ALA A 9 -44.07 -15.79 -54.08
CA ALA A 9 -43.39 -15.41 -52.84
C ALA A 9 -41.90 -15.13 -53.08
N ILE A 10 -41.43 -13.99 -52.54
CA ILE A 10 -40.01 -13.60 -52.50
C ILE A 10 -39.35 -14.34 -51.33
N PRO A 11 -38.20 -15.03 -51.52
CA PRO A 11 -37.46 -15.65 -50.42
C PRO A 11 -36.86 -14.57 -49.50
N LEU A 12 -37.14 -14.66 -48.21
CA LEU A 12 -36.47 -13.89 -47.15
C LEU A 12 -34.96 -14.21 -47.15
N GLN A 13 -34.19 -13.34 -47.80
CA GLN A 13 -32.74 -13.34 -47.70
C GLN A 13 -32.37 -12.90 -46.28
N GLN A 14 -32.00 -13.87 -45.46
CA GLN A 14 -31.50 -13.69 -44.11
C GLN A 14 -30.31 -12.72 -44.13
N GLN A 15 -30.53 -11.49 -43.63
CA GLN A 15 -29.44 -10.60 -43.26
C GLN A 15 -28.60 -11.32 -42.18
N PRO A 16 -27.27 -11.40 -42.33
CA PRO A 16 -26.43 -11.80 -41.21
C PRO A 16 -26.61 -10.76 -40.12
N SER A 17 -27.22 -11.19 -39.01
CA SER A 17 -27.32 -10.44 -37.78
C SER A 17 -25.91 -10.04 -37.36
N ALA A 18 -25.58 -8.77 -37.60
CA ALA A 18 -24.36 -8.17 -37.11
C ALA A 18 -24.31 -8.43 -35.60
N SER A 19 -23.28 -9.21 -35.26
CA SER A 19 -22.89 -9.67 -33.95
C SER A 19 -23.38 -8.78 -32.81
N SER A 20 -24.05 -9.42 -31.87
CA SER A 20 -24.20 -8.99 -30.49
C SER A 20 -23.05 -8.07 -30.09
N SER A 21 -23.38 -6.84 -29.72
CA SER A 21 -22.46 -5.91 -29.09
C SER A 21 -21.90 -6.59 -27.85
N ARG A 22 -20.79 -7.29 -28.04
CA ARG A 22 -19.99 -7.92 -27.00
C ARG A 22 -19.73 -6.80 -26.02
N ARG A 23 -20.26 -6.96 -24.80
CA ARG A 23 -20.01 -6.10 -23.63
C ARG A 23 -18.60 -5.53 -23.76
N LEU A 24 -18.51 -4.24 -24.06
CA LEU A 24 -17.24 -3.55 -24.09
C LEU A 24 -16.54 -3.88 -22.75
N PRO A 25 -15.27 -4.34 -22.78
CA PRO A 25 -14.48 -4.45 -21.57
C PRO A 25 -14.62 -3.14 -20.78
N PRO A 26 -14.65 -3.19 -19.43
CA PRO A 26 -14.71 -1.99 -18.61
C PRO A 26 -13.75 -0.95 -19.16
N PRO A 27 -14.16 0.32 -19.33
CA PRO A 27 -13.44 1.32 -20.12
C PRO A 27 -11.95 1.22 -19.83
N CYS A 28 -11.20 0.71 -20.83
CA CYS A 28 -9.79 0.47 -20.69
C CYS A 28 -9.15 1.84 -20.48
N TRP A 29 -8.61 2.04 -19.28
CA TRP A 29 -7.82 3.21 -18.99
C TRP A 29 -6.45 2.99 -19.59
N SER A 30 -6.10 3.78 -20.61
CA SER A 30 -4.74 3.76 -21.13
C SER A 30 -3.75 4.30 -20.09
N PRO A 31 -2.44 4.01 -20.22
CA PRO A 31 -1.41 4.62 -19.39
C PRO A 31 -1.49 6.15 -19.46
N ASP A 32 -1.60 6.72 -20.66
CA ASP A 32 -1.65 8.16 -20.87
C ASP A 32 -2.90 8.80 -20.28
N GLU A 33 -4.07 8.17 -20.42
CA GLU A 33 -5.30 8.61 -19.76
C GLU A 33 -5.15 8.60 -18.23
N THR A 34 -4.51 7.56 -17.70
CA THR A 34 -4.28 7.44 -16.25
C THR A 34 -3.32 8.51 -15.76
N LEU A 35 -2.26 8.83 -16.51
CA LEU A 35 -1.34 9.92 -16.22
C LEU A 35 -2.08 11.27 -16.25
N ALA A 36 -2.84 11.56 -17.31
CA ALA A 36 -3.62 12.78 -17.43
C ALA A 36 -4.62 12.96 -16.28
N LEU A 37 -5.24 11.87 -15.83
CA LEU A 37 -6.11 11.86 -14.65
C LEU A 37 -5.37 12.21 -13.38
N ILE A 38 -4.20 11.59 -13.14
CA ILE A 38 -3.41 11.86 -11.93
C ILE A 38 -2.97 13.33 -11.89
N HIS A 39 -2.53 13.89 -13.02
CA HIS A 39 -2.17 15.31 -13.11
C HIS A 39 -3.38 16.25 -12.88
N ALA A 40 -4.53 15.98 -13.53
CA ALA A 40 -5.76 16.76 -13.34
C ALA A 40 -6.22 16.77 -11.89
N TYR A 41 -6.28 15.57 -11.30
CA TYR A 41 -6.70 15.38 -9.92
C TYR A 41 -5.73 16.05 -8.94
N ARG A 42 -4.41 15.85 -9.12
CA ARG A 42 -3.38 16.48 -8.28
C ARG A 42 -3.57 17.98 -8.21
N HIS A 43 -3.75 18.64 -9.35
CA HIS A 43 -3.92 20.09 -9.42
C HIS A 43 -5.12 20.53 -8.57
N ARG A 44 -6.31 19.96 -8.82
CA ARG A 44 -7.53 20.31 -8.09
C ARG A 44 -7.45 19.96 -6.60
N TRP A 45 -6.85 18.82 -6.27
CA TRP A 45 -6.68 18.36 -4.89
C TRP A 45 -5.74 19.28 -4.11
N HIS A 46 -4.64 19.73 -4.72
CA HIS A 46 -3.70 20.68 -4.11
C HIS A 46 -4.32 22.07 -3.95
N SER A 47 -5.06 22.58 -4.94
CA SER A 47 -5.77 23.87 -4.82
C SER A 47 -6.78 23.90 -3.67
N LEU A 48 -7.33 22.74 -3.29
CA LEU A 48 -8.26 22.59 -2.16
C LEU A 48 -7.58 22.24 -0.84
N GLY A 49 -6.25 22.39 -0.74
CA GLY A 49 -5.51 22.04 0.48
C GLY A 49 -5.60 20.55 0.83
N ARG A 50 -5.63 19.68 -0.18
CA ARG A 50 -5.83 18.22 -0.05
C ARG A 50 -7.22 17.80 0.44
N GLY A 51 -8.22 18.67 0.30
CA GLY A 51 -9.62 18.38 0.62
C GLY A 51 -10.35 17.48 -0.39
N ASN A 52 -11.60 17.14 -0.08
CA ASN A 52 -12.45 16.33 -0.96
C ASN A 52 -12.95 17.14 -2.17
N LEU A 53 -12.88 16.54 -3.37
CA LEU A 53 -13.40 17.15 -4.59
C LEU A 53 -14.94 17.05 -4.63
N LYS A 54 -15.60 18.18 -4.94
CA LYS A 54 -17.04 18.26 -5.20
C LYS A 54 -17.35 17.83 -6.64
N ALA A 55 -18.63 17.63 -6.95
CA ALA A 55 -19.08 17.23 -8.28
C ALA A 55 -18.56 18.15 -9.40
N THR A 56 -18.56 19.47 -9.17
CA THR A 56 -18.02 20.47 -10.10
C THR A 56 -16.53 20.24 -10.38
N HIS A 57 -15.73 20.01 -9.35
CA HIS A 57 -14.30 19.74 -9.50
C HIS A 57 -14.03 18.43 -10.25
N TRP A 58 -14.89 17.42 -10.07
CA TRP A 58 -14.80 16.18 -10.84
C TRP A 58 -15.15 16.38 -12.32
N GLN A 59 -16.07 17.28 -12.63
CA GLN A 59 -16.35 17.68 -14.01
C GLN A 59 -15.11 18.31 -14.65
N GLU A 60 -14.51 19.30 -13.98
CA GLU A 60 -13.28 19.95 -14.46
C GLU A 60 -12.12 18.97 -14.65
N VAL A 61 -12.02 17.94 -13.79
CA VAL A 61 -11.03 16.86 -13.95
C VAL A 61 -11.31 16.04 -15.21
N ALA A 62 -12.56 15.67 -15.47
CA ALA A 62 -12.93 14.92 -16.67
C ALA A 62 -12.69 15.72 -17.96
N ASP A 63 -13.01 17.02 -17.94
CA ASP A 63 -12.79 17.92 -19.07
C ASP A 63 -11.28 18.05 -19.35
N ALA A 64 -10.46 18.20 -18.31
CA ALA A 64 -9.00 18.25 -18.43
C ALA A 64 -8.38 16.94 -18.93
N VAL A 65 -8.95 15.79 -18.58
CA VAL A 65 -8.53 14.47 -19.11
C VAL A 65 -8.90 14.37 -20.59
N SER A 66 -10.12 14.77 -20.95
CA SER A 66 -10.60 14.72 -22.34
C SER A 66 -9.80 15.66 -23.25
N ALA A 67 -9.42 16.84 -22.76
CA ALA A 67 -8.57 17.78 -23.49
C ALA A 67 -7.15 17.23 -23.76
N ARG A 68 -6.58 16.46 -22.82
CA ARG A 68 -5.25 15.86 -22.98
C ARG A 68 -5.26 14.56 -23.77
N CYS A 69 -6.39 13.88 -23.81
CA CYS A 69 -6.57 12.62 -24.51
C CYS A 69 -7.75 12.72 -25.48
N PRO A 70 -7.65 13.54 -26.56
CA PRO A 70 -8.76 13.74 -27.50
C PRO A 70 -9.13 12.46 -28.28
N TYR A 71 -8.22 11.49 -28.34
CA TYR A 71 -8.43 10.20 -28.99
C TYR A 71 -9.15 9.18 -28.10
N ALA A 72 -9.43 9.52 -26.83
CA ALA A 72 -10.18 8.67 -25.90
C ALA A 72 -11.66 8.63 -26.29
N SER A 73 -12.08 7.55 -26.95
CA SER A 73 -13.49 7.32 -27.30
C SER A 73 -14.05 6.09 -26.58
N PRO A 74 -15.13 6.21 -25.79
CA PRO A 74 -15.81 7.45 -25.40
C PRO A 74 -15.00 8.27 -24.37
N PRO A 75 -15.24 9.60 -24.26
CA PRO A 75 -14.66 10.44 -23.22
C PRO A 75 -14.97 9.89 -21.82
N LYS A 76 -14.00 10.00 -20.91
CA LYS A 76 -14.17 9.51 -19.53
C LYS A 76 -15.08 10.45 -18.74
N THR A 77 -16.10 9.90 -18.11
CA THR A 77 -17.05 10.70 -17.32
C THR A 77 -16.44 11.11 -15.96
N PRO A 78 -16.97 12.17 -15.31
CA PRO A 78 -16.51 12.59 -13.97
C PRO A 78 -16.56 11.46 -12.93
N ILE A 79 -17.60 10.65 -13.00
CA ILE A 79 -17.81 9.49 -12.10
C ILE A 79 -16.75 8.42 -12.37
N GLN A 80 -16.43 8.14 -13.64
CA GLN A 80 -15.37 7.20 -14.00
C GLN A 80 -14.00 7.68 -13.52
N CYS A 81 -13.71 8.97 -13.67
CA CYS A 81 -12.49 9.62 -13.17
C CYS A 81 -12.37 9.45 -11.65
N ARG A 82 -13.45 9.72 -10.92
CA ARG A 82 -13.52 9.52 -9.47
C ARG A 82 -13.25 8.07 -9.07
N HIS A 83 -13.97 7.11 -9.64
CA HIS A 83 -13.79 5.69 -9.32
C HIS A 83 -12.38 5.19 -9.65
N LYS A 84 -11.81 5.63 -10.77
CA LYS A 84 -10.42 5.30 -11.14
C LYS A 84 -9.44 5.85 -10.12
N MET A 85 -9.59 7.11 -9.70
CA MET A 85 -8.72 7.72 -8.69
C MET A 85 -8.82 7.00 -7.33
N GLU A 86 -10.04 6.62 -6.91
CA GLU A 86 -10.24 5.83 -5.69
C GLU A 86 -9.50 4.48 -5.77
N LYS A 87 -9.53 3.80 -6.92
CA LYS A 87 -8.75 2.57 -7.15
C LYS A 87 -7.25 2.83 -7.12
N LEU A 88 -6.75 3.90 -7.74
CA LEU A 88 -5.33 4.26 -7.75
C LEU A 88 -4.81 4.53 -6.33
N ARG A 89 -5.52 5.33 -5.54
CA ARG A 89 -5.14 5.59 -4.13
C ARG A 89 -5.21 4.34 -3.27
N LYS A 90 -6.17 3.44 -3.51
CA LYS A 90 -6.23 2.14 -2.82
C LYS A 90 -4.99 1.30 -3.15
N ARG A 91 -4.64 1.16 -4.43
CA ARG A 91 -3.43 0.42 -4.86
C ARG A 91 -2.17 1.03 -4.26
N TYR A 92 -2.05 2.36 -4.27
CA TYR A 92 -0.91 3.07 -3.67
C TYR A 92 -0.74 2.76 -2.18
N ARG A 93 -1.83 2.80 -1.38
CA ARG A 93 -1.76 2.43 0.04
C ARG A 93 -1.26 1.00 0.26
N THR A 94 -1.72 0.04 -0.54
CA THR A 94 -1.23 -1.35 -0.47
C THR A 94 0.22 -1.47 -0.91
N GLU A 95 0.63 -0.70 -1.92
CA GLU A 95 2.01 -0.66 -2.40
C GLU A 95 2.96 -0.12 -1.32
N ILE A 96 2.57 0.94 -0.61
CA ILE A 96 3.31 1.48 0.55
C ILE A 96 3.37 0.48 1.71
N GLN A 97 2.29 -0.24 2.00
CA GLN A 97 2.32 -1.30 3.02
C GLN A 97 3.33 -2.40 2.68
N ARG A 98 3.42 -2.78 1.40
CA ARG A 98 4.42 -3.75 0.91
C ARG A 98 5.84 -3.19 1.01
N ALA A 99 6.03 -1.91 0.69
CA ALA A 99 7.31 -1.23 0.83
C ALA A 99 7.82 -1.26 2.27
N ASN A 100 6.94 -0.97 3.23
CA ASN A 100 7.29 -0.93 4.63
C ASN A 100 7.51 -2.32 5.25
N SER A 101 7.02 -3.40 4.62
CA SER A 101 7.28 -4.78 5.07
C SER A 101 8.64 -5.34 4.65
N LEU A 102 9.42 -4.62 3.84
CA LEU A 102 10.74 -5.06 3.35
C LEU A 102 11.85 -4.15 3.91
N PRO A 103 12.52 -4.54 5.00
CA PRO A 103 13.40 -3.64 5.76
C PRO A 103 14.80 -3.39 5.16
N LEU A 104 15.18 -4.03 4.04
CA LEU A 104 16.59 -4.06 3.59
C LEU A 104 16.85 -3.58 2.16
N SER A 105 15.85 -3.11 1.41
CA SER A 105 16.05 -2.61 0.03
C SER A 105 15.29 -1.31 -0.21
N PRO A 106 15.84 -0.36 -0.98
CA PRO A 106 15.03 0.70 -1.59
C PRO A 106 13.88 0.02 -2.33
N PHE A 107 12.66 0.29 -1.88
CA PHE A 107 11.49 -0.31 -2.50
C PHE A 107 11.33 0.23 -3.92
N ASN A 108 11.49 -0.64 -4.91
CA ASN A 108 11.28 -0.31 -6.31
C ASN A 108 9.94 -0.91 -6.75
N SER A 109 8.91 -0.07 -6.83
CA SER A 109 7.61 -0.52 -7.33
C SER A 109 7.67 -0.66 -8.85
N SER A 110 7.34 -1.86 -9.36
CA SER A 110 7.16 -2.11 -10.80
C SER A 110 5.91 -1.43 -11.37
N TRP A 111 5.10 -0.78 -10.54
CA TRP A 111 3.92 -0.05 -10.97
C TRP A 111 4.28 1.34 -11.50
N LEU A 112 4.12 1.55 -12.80
CA LEU A 112 4.50 2.77 -13.52
C LEU A 112 3.92 4.08 -12.94
N HIS A 113 2.77 4.02 -12.26
CA HIS A 113 2.15 5.21 -11.67
C HIS A 113 2.53 5.44 -10.20
N PHE A 114 3.34 4.56 -9.60
CA PHE A 114 3.71 4.63 -8.18
C PHE A 114 4.42 5.93 -7.83
N ASN A 115 5.48 6.29 -8.56
CA ASN A 115 6.23 7.52 -8.31
C ASN A 115 5.37 8.78 -8.44
N LEU A 116 4.44 8.78 -9.41
CA LEU A 116 3.53 9.90 -9.61
C LEU A 116 2.52 10.04 -8.48
N MET A 117 1.96 8.92 -8.01
CA MET A 117 1.09 8.87 -6.84
C MET A 117 1.83 9.26 -5.54
N ASP A 118 3.05 8.78 -5.37
CA ASP A 118 3.91 9.04 -4.20
C ASP A 118 4.29 10.53 -4.10
N SER A 119 4.73 11.13 -5.21
CA SER A 119 5.03 12.56 -5.31
C SER A 119 3.82 13.43 -5.00
N MET A 120 2.64 13.04 -5.49
CA MET A 120 1.39 13.76 -5.22
C MET A 120 1.02 13.74 -3.72
N GLU A 121 1.14 12.58 -3.07
CA GLU A 121 0.74 12.35 -1.68
C GLU A 121 1.75 12.92 -0.66
N LYS A 122 3.06 12.83 -0.92
CA LYS A 122 4.11 13.40 -0.04
C LYS A 122 4.23 14.92 -0.16
N GLY A 123 3.85 15.49 -1.30
CA GLY A 123 4.01 16.92 -1.59
C GLY A 123 5.40 17.27 -2.12
N PRO A 124 5.65 18.54 -2.46
CA PRO A 124 6.98 18.98 -2.85
C PRO A 124 7.94 18.69 -1.70
N LYS A 125 8.93 17.82 -1.94
CA LYS A 125 10.06 17.66 -1.03
C LYS A 125 10.73 19.03 -1.01
N GLN A 126 10.73 19.71 0.12
CA GLN A 126 11.55 20.90 0.27
C GLN A 126 13.00 20.44 0.12
N VAL A 127 13.56 20.71 -1.04
CA VAL A 127 15.00 20.69 -1.23
C VAL A 127 15.47 21.92 -0.48
N ASN A 128 16.05 21.74 0.71
CA ASN A 128 16.92 22.78 1.26
C ASN A 128 18.11 22.84 0.30
N GLU A 129 18.00 23.72 -0.69
CA GLU A 129 19.13 24.15 -1.52
C GLU A 129 20.10 24.89 -0.59
N SER A 130 21.05 24.14 -0.05
CA SER A 130 22.25 24.70 0.54
C SER A 130 22.98 25.48 -0.54
N ASN A 131 22.84 26.79 -0.46
CA ASN A 131 23.51 27.79 -1.27
C ASN A 131 25.01 27.53 -1.35
N SER A 132 25.52 27.32 -2.55
CA SER A 132 26.95 27.25 -2.86
C SER A 132 27.59 28.63 -2.65
N HIS A 133 28.45 28.73 -1.64
CA HIS A 133 29.73 29.47 -1.63
C HIS A 133 29.82 30.77 -2.46
N VAL A 134 29.75 31.93 -1.78
CA VAL A 134 30.82 32.96 -1.84
C VAL A 134 30.79 33.81 -0.58
N ALA A 135 31.97 34.00 0.01
CA ALA A 135 32.25 34.78 1.19
C ALA A 135 32.59 36.24 0.84
N VAL A 136 32.07 37.19 1.62
CA VAL A 136 32.68 38.40 2.25
C VAL A 136 31.53 39.33 2.67
N ASP A 137 31.57 40.21 3.66
CA ASP A 137 32.22 40.39 4.97
C ASP A 137 31.48 41.63 5.58
N ARG A 138 31.32 41.68 6.92
CA ARG A 138 30.96 42.85 7.79
C ARG A 138 29.55 43.47 7.70
N VAL A 139 28.93 44.02 8.76
CA VAL A 139 29.19 44.18 10.22
C VAL A 139 27.85 44.60 10.89
N LEU A 140 27.69 44.22 12.16
CA LEU A 140 26.75 44.61 13.23
C LEU A 140 25.65 45.66 12.96
N GLY A 141 24.42 45.31 13.36
CA GLY A 141 23.31 46.21 13.63
C GLY A 141 22.17 45.50 14.36
N ASP A 142 22.19 45.61 15.68
CA ASP A 142 21.16 45.19 16.64
C ASP A 142 19.80 45.86 16.38
N GLN A 143 18.72 45.06 16.40
CA GLN A 143 17.44 45.34 17.07
C GLN A 143 16.39 44.27 16.70
N GLY A 144 15.85 43.62 17.73
CA GLY A 144 14.91 42.51 17.59
C GLY A 144 13.49 42.93 17.22
N LEU A 145 12.64 41.92 17.00
CA LEU A 145 11.25 41.89 17.49
C LEU A 145 10.66 40.48 17.36
N HIS A 146 9.70 40.27 18.25
CA HIS A 146 9.11 39.03 18.72
C HIS A 146 8.11 38.41 17.71
N GLN A 147 8.07 37.07 17.71
CA GLN A 147 6.85 36.26 17.79
C GLN A 147 5.88 36.16 16.59
N GLU A 148 5.79 34.94 16.04
CA GLU A 148 4.55 34.17 16.11
C GLU A 148 4.82 32.67 16.04
N ILE A 149 4.43 31.98 17.10
CA ILE A 149 4.32 30.52 17.17
C ILE A 149 2.95 30.20 16.58
N ASN A 150 2.90 29.48 15.45
CA ASN A 150 1.68 28.80 15.05
C ASN A 150 1.93 27.29 14.91
N PRO A 151 1.40 26.45 15.83
CA PRO A 151 1.59 25.02 15.82
C PRO A 151 0.51 24.37 14.94
N ASN A 152 0.92 23.68 13.88
CA ASN A 152 0.03 22.72 13.22
C ASN A 152 0.77 21.45 12.77
N THR A 153 1.47 20.83 13.71
CA THR A 153 1.76 19.40 13.64
C THR A 153 0.59 18.62 14.24
N ARG A 154 -0.50 18.46 13.48
CA ARG A 154 -1.54 17.48 13.85
C ARG A 154 -1.07 16.07 13.52
N SER A 155 -0.34 15.52 14.49
CA SER A 155 -0.44 14.17 15.05
C SER A 155 -0.91 13.04 14.12
N LEU A 156 0.01 12.10 13.87
CA LEU A 156 -0.16 10.84 13.14
C LEU A 156 -0.91 9.75 13.94
N ASN A 157 -1.76 10.12 14.90
CA ASN A 157 -2.51 9.16 15.71
C ASN A 157 -3.98 9.15 15.34
N ASN A 158 -4.36 8.50 14.23
CA ASN A 158 -5.75 8.06 14.03
C ASN A 158 -5.88 6.86 13.08
N LEU A 159 -5.11 5.79 13.35
CA LEU A 159 -5.32 4.47 12.76
C LEU A 159 -5.57 3.42 13.85
N TYR A 160 -6.69 3.53 14.56
CA TYR A 160 -7.36 2.36 15.13
C TYR A 160 -8.84 2.69 15.24
N THR A 161 -9.69 1.70 14.96
CA THR A 161 -11.16 1.78 14.90
C THR A 161 -11.72 2.28 13.56
N ASN A 162 -11.97 1.34 12.66
CA ASN A 162 -13.26 1.24 11.95
C ASN A 162 -13.36 -0.17 11.37
N GLY A 163 -13.93 -1.06 12.20
CA GLY A 163 -14.05 -2.48 11.97
C GLY A 163 -15.15 -2.85 10.98
N PHE A 164 -14.85 -3.80 10.12
CA PHE A 164 -15.84 -4.71 9.59
C PHE A 164 -16.07 -5.84 10.62
N ARG A 165 -17.31 -6.03 11.05
CA ARG A 165 -17.75 -7.16 11.90
C ARG A 165 -18.19 -8.30 10.97
N ILE A 166 -17.40 -9.37 10.87
CA ILE A 166 -17.83 -10.63 10.26
C ILE A 166 -18.26 -11.56 11.42
N ARG A 167 -19.52 -11.99 11.40
CA ARG A 167 -20.09 -12.96 12.35
C ARG A 167 -19.96 -14.35 11.72
N ILE A 168 -19.07 -15.19 12.24
CA ILE A 168 -18.96 -16.61 11.87
C ILE A 168 -19.50 -17.43 13.07
N PRO A 169 -20.42 -18.39 12.90
CA PRO A 169 -20.91 -19.24 13.99
C PRO A 169 -19.81 -20.21 14.44
N THR A 170 -19.49 -20.19 15.72
CA THR A 170 -18.54 -21.12 16.36
C THR A 170 -19.25 -22.39 16.80
N GLY A 171 -18.76 -23.54 16.36
CA GLY A 171 -19.12 -24.86 16.89
C GLY A 171 -17.93 -25.80 16.83
N PHE A 172 -16.95 -25.63 17.72
CA PHE A 172 -16.07 -26.69 18.22
C PHE A 172 -15.25 -26.16 19.41
N ASN A 173 -15.31 -26.88 20.54
CA ASN A 173 -14.63 -26.54 21.78
C ASN A 173 -13.18 -27.01 21.75
N ILE A 174 -12.24 -26.11 22.07
CA ILE A 174 -10.87 -26.47 22.48
C ILE A 174 -10.46 -25.55 23.63
N ALA A 175 -9.95 -26.17 24.69
CA ALA A 175 -9.77 -25.60 26.02
C ALA A 175 -8.80 -24.42 26.07
N GLN A 176 -9.18 -23.38 26.82
CA GLN A 176 -8.34 -22.23 27.16
C GLN A 176 -7.29 -22.59 28.23
N PRO A 177 -6.03 -22.16 28.09
CA PRO A 177 -5.21 -21.81 29.24
C PRO A 177 -5.51 -20.37 29.66
N GLN A 178 -5.73 -20.17 30.96
CA GLN A 178 -5.90 -18.84 31.53
C GLN A 178 -4.58 -18.07 31.47
N HIS A 179 -4.59 -16.88 30.86
CA HIS A 179 -3.49 -15.93 31.01
C HIS A 179 -4.03 -14.55 31.42
N VAL A 180 -3.50 -14.12 32.56
CA VAL A 180 -3.81 -12.91 33.31
C VAL A 180 -3.62 -11.63 32.48
N ASN A 181 -4.63 -10.76 32.51
CA ASN A 181 -4.57 -9.39 32.00
C ASN A 181 -3.71 -8.53 32.93
N GLN A 182 -2.46 -8.23 32.55
CA GLN A 182 -1.75 -7.09 33.12
C GLN A 182 -1.79 -5.92 32.12
N ARG A 183 -2.77 -5.04 32.32
CA ARG A 183 -2.78 -3.69 31.75
C ARG A 183 -1.72 -2.86 32.46
N VAL A 184 -0.57 -2.66 31.84
CA VAL A 184 0.40 -1.67 32.31
C VAL A 184 0.02 -0.32 31.69
N ASN A 185 -0.57 0.56 32.50
CA ASN A 185 -0.76 1.97 32.19
C ASN A 185 0.62 2.68 32.20
N PRO A 186 1.05 3.37 31.14
CA PRO A 186 2.16 4.31 31.26
C PRO A 186 1.61 5.64 31.79
N ASN A 187 1.39 5.70 33.10
CA ASN A 187 1.28 6.97 33.81
C ASN A 187 2.71 7.42 34.15
N LEU A 188 3.39 8.12 33.25
CA LEU A 188 4.64 8.80 33.61
C LEU A 188 4.28 10.06 34.40
N ASN A 189 4.13 9.84 35.70
CA ASN A 189 4.12 10.83 36.75
C ASN A 189 5.37 11.73 36.61
N TYR A 190 5.17 13.00 36.27
CA TYR A 190 6.19 14.04 36.38
C TYR A 190 6.42 14.36 37.86
N GLY A 191 7.04 13.42 38.56
CA GLY A 191 7.41 13.55 39.96
C GLY A 191 8.73 14.31 40.07
N SER A 192 8.65 15.63 40.07
CA SER A 192 9.75 16.50 40.49
C SER A 192 10.04 16.21 41.98
N ARG A 193 11.01 15.34 42.25
CA ARG A 193 11.54 15.13 43.60
C ARG A 193 12.90 15.80 43.69
N VAL A 194 12.87 17.03 44.21
CA VAL A 194 14.03 17.80 44.62
C VAL A 194 14.69 17.09 45.81
N MET A 195 15.99 16.79 45.68
CA MET A 195 17.05 16.87 46.70
C MET A 195 18.09 15.77 46.50
N GLY A 196 19.29 16.16 46.09
CA GLY A 196 20.45 15.26 46.01
C GLY A 196 21.63 15.96 45.38
N LYS A 197 22.39 16.71 46.19
CA LYS A 197 23.63 17.40 45.84
C LYS A 197 24.58 16.55 44.95
N LYS A 198 25.30 17.28 44.08
CA LYS A 198 26.70 17.05 43.64
C LYS A 198 26.92 16.33 42.31
N ARG A 199 26.78 17.10 41.24
CA ARG A 199 27.83 17.52 40.28
C ARG A 199 27.05 18.10 39.10
N GLU A 200 27.16 19.41 38.92
CA GLU A 200 26.65 20.10 37.74
C GLU A 200 27.36 19.48 36.53
N ARG A 201 26.76 18.45 35.94
CA ARG A 201 27.10 18.00 34.60
C ARG A 201 26.25 18.84 33.68
N ASP A 202 26.93 19.51 32.75
CA ASP A 202 26.31 20.44 31.82
C ASP A 202 25.02 19.84 31.24
N PRO A 203 23.93 20.62 31.14
CA PRO A 203 22.66 20.16 30.61
C PRO A 203 22.80 19.52 29.22
N VAL A 204 23.81 19.94 28.45
CA VAL A 204 24.22 19.37 27.16
C VAL A 204 24.70 17.91 27.29
N VAL A 205 25.50 17.57 28.29
CA VAL A 205 26.01 16.20 28.51
C VAL A 205 24.87 15.26 28.89
N SER A 206 23.93 15.74 29.70
CA SER A 206 22.73 14.97 30.08
C SER A 206 21.82 14.74 28.87
N ALA A 207 21.63 15.75 28.02
CA ALA A 207 20.87 15.61 26.77
C ALA A 207 21.54 14.62 25.81
N ILE A 208 22.87 14.69 25.64
CA ILE A 208 23.64 13.75 24.79
C ILE A 208 23.48 12.32 25.30
N LYS A 209 23.52 12.09 26.61
CA LYS A 209 23.33 10.75 27.19
C LYS A 209 21.92 10.22 26.92
N VAL A 210 20.88 11.02 27.14
CA VAL A 210 19.49 10.60 26.87
C VAL A 210 19.27 10.31 25.39
N MET A 211 19.86 11.12 24.49
CA MET A 211 19.81 10.87 23.05
C MET A 211 20.55 9.58 22.66
N GLY A 212 21.75 9.35 23.23
CA GLY A 212 22.54 8.15 23.00
C GLY A 212 21.84 6.88 23.49
N ASP A 213 21.26 6.92 24.69
CA ASP A 213 20.51 5.80 25.28
C ASP A 213 19.25 5.49 24.44
N GLY A 214 18.61 6.50 23.85
CA GLY A 214 17.48 6.32 22.93
C GLY A 214 17.88 5.64 21.61
N PHE A 215 19.03 6.03 21.05
CA PHE A 215 19.56 5.45 19.81
C PHE A 215 19.97 3.99 19.99
N VAL A 216 20.68 3.66 21.08
CA VAL A 216 21.10 2.28 21.38
C VAL A 216 19.89 1.36 21.51
N LYS A 217 18.83 1.78 22.22
CA LYS A 217 17.59 1.00 22.33
C LYS A 217 16.90 0.79 20.98
N MET A 218 16.95 1.79 20.10
CA MET A 218 16.38 1.66 18.76
C MET A 218 17.17 0.71 17.88
N GLU A 219 18.50 0.75 17.95
CA GLU A 219 19.38 -0.20 17.26
C GLU A 219 19.21 -1.63 17.80
N GLU A 220 19.05 -1.78 19.12
CA GLU A 220 18.77 -3.08 19.76
C GLU A 220 17.45 -3.67 19.27
N MET A 221 16.38 -2.86 19.24
CA MET A 221 15.07 -3.28 18.72
C MET A 221 15.14 -3.64 17.23
N LYS A 222 15.91 -2.90 16.43
CA LYS A 222 16.10 -3.19 14.99
C LYS A 222 16.86 -4.50 14.78
N MET A 223 17.90 -4.75 15.58
CA MET A 223 18.65 -6.01 15.57
C MET A 223 17.78 -7.19 16.00
N GLU A 224 16.93 -6.99 17.00
CA GLU A 224 16.00 -8.02 17.46
C GLU A 224 14.98 -8.38 16.38
N MET A 225 14.35 -7.38 15.77
CA MET A 225 13.41 -7.58 14.69
C MET A 225 14.06 -8.27 13.48
N ALA A 226 15.28 -7.86 13.09
CA ALA A 226 16.01 -8.51 12.00
C ALA A 226 16.27 -10.00 12.29
N ARG A 227 16.62 -10.33 13.54
CA ARG A 227 16.86 -11.71 13.97
C ARG A 227 15.59 -12.55 13.95
N GLU A 228 14.47 -12.00 14.44
CA GLU A 228 13.17 -12.68 14.40
C GLU A 228 12.72 -12.96 12.96
N ILE A 229 12.89 -11.99 12.07
CA ILE A 229 12.56 -12.14 10.64
C ILE A 229 13.40 -13.25 10.02
N GLU A 230 14.72 -13.25 10.25
CA GLU A 230 15.60 -14.30 9.68
C GLU A 230 15.27 -15.67 10.27
N LYS A 231 14.92 -15.74 11.56
CA LYS A 231 14.42 -16.97 12.19
C LYS A 231 13.14 -17.47 11.50
N MET A 232 12.16 -16.59 11.27
CA MET A 232 10.94 -16.95 10.55
C MET A 232 11.22 -17.41 9.11
N ARG A 233 12.18 -16.76 8.42
CA ARG A 233 12.61 -17.16 7.07
C ARG A 233 13.21 -18.56 7.08
N MET A 234 14.16 -18.82 7.99
CA MET A 234 14.80 -20.11 8.16
C MET A 234 13.78 -21.21 8.51
N GLU A 235 12.83 -20.93 9.41
CA GLU A 235 11.76 -21.88 9.76
C GLU A 235 10.85 -22.20 8.56
N MET A 236 10.48 -21.20 7.76
CA MET A 236 9.66 -21.42 6.56
C MET A 236 10.41 -22.22 5.50
N GLU A 237 11.69 -21.92 5.29
CA GLU A 237 12.55 -22.67 4.35
C GLU A 237 12.75 -24.11 4.83
N MET A 238 13.04 -24.32 6.12
CA MET A 238 13.19 -25.65 6.72
C MET A 238 11.90 -26.47 6.56
N LYS A 239 10.74 -25.92 6.94
CA LYS A 239 9.43 -26.59 6.76
C LYS A 239 9.15 -26.94 5.30
N ARG A 240 9.50 -26.04 4.37
CA ARG A 240 9.38 -26.32 2.93
C ARG A 240 10.26 -27.50 2.53
N THR A 241 11.53 -27.53 2.95
CA THR A 241 12.44 -28.64 2.63
C THR A 241 11.99 -29.96 3.24
N GLU A 242 11.48 -29.92 4.47
CA GLU A 242 10.94 -31.08 5.18
C GLU A 242 9.73 -31.67 4.43
N MET A 243 8.76 -30.85 4.03
CA MET A 243 7.60 -31.33 3.26
C MET A 243 8.01 -31.96 1.92
N ILE A 244 9.04 -31.41 1.27
CA ILE A 244 9.58 -31.98 0.02
C ILE A 244 10.18 -33.37 0.31
N LEU A 245 11.00 -33.49 1.36
CA LEU A 245 11.61 -34.76 1.73
C LEU A 245 10.58 -35.80 2.18
N ASP A 246 9.57 -35.43 2.96
CA ASP A 246 8.49 -36.32 3.38
C ASP A 246 7.71 -36.83 2.15
N SER A 247 7.45 -35.96 1.16
CA SER A 247 6.80 -36.38 -0.09
C SER A 247 7.65 -37.38 -0.89
N GLN A 248 8.96 -37.16 -0.99
CA GLN A 248 9.88 -38.07 -1.66
C GLN A 248 9.98 -39.41 -0.93
N HIS A 249 10.05 -39.38 0.40
CA HIS A 249 10.08 -40.57 1.23
C HIS A 249 8.84 -41.44 1.01
N ARG A 250 7.65 -40.86 1.09
CA ARG A 250 6.38 -41.56 0.84
C ARG A 250 6.30 -42.18 -0.55
N MET A 251 6.80 -41.47 -1.58
CA MET A 251 6.85 -42.02 -2.94
C MET A 251 7.75 -43.26 -3.01
N VAL A 252 8.96 -43.17 -2.44
CA VAL A 252 9.92 -44.29 -2.44
C VAL A 252 9.38 -45.49 -1.67
N GLU A 253 8.77 -45.28 -0.49
CA GLU A 253 8.13 -46.34 0.29
C GLU A 253 7.01 -47.04 -0.49
N ALA A 254 6.15 -46.27 -1.18
CA ALA A 254 5.09 -46.82 -2.01
C ALA A 254 5.64 -47.68 -3.16
N PHE A 255 6.71 -47.23 -3.83
CA PHE A 255 7.39 -48.01 -4.86
C PHE A 255 8.02 -49.29 -4.30
N ALA A 256 8.74 -49.21 -3.18
CA ALA A 256 9.37 -50.37 -2.55
C ALA A 256 8.33 -51.42 -2.15
N LYS A 257 7.19 -50.98 -1.58
CA LYS A 257 6.08 -51.86 -1.23
C LYS A 257 5.46 -52.53 -2.47
N ALA A 258 5.20 -51.78 -3.54
CA ALA A 258 4.66 -52.33 -4.79
C ALA A 258 5.60 -53.36 -5.45
N VAL A 259 6.91 -53.11 -5.43
CA VAL A 259 7.92 -54.06 -5.94
C VAL A 259 7.98 -55.33 -5.10
N SER A 260 7.94 -55.20 -3.77
CA SER A 260 7.93 -56.34 -2.84
C SER A 260 6.67 -57.20 -2.99
N GLU A 261 5.49 -56.57 -3.09
CA GLU A 261 4.23 -57.27 -3.35
C GLU A 261 4.25 -58.02 -4.68
N LYS A 262 4.81 -57.40 -5.74
CA LYS A 262 4.98 -58.04 -7.05
C LYS A 262 5.95 -59.25 -6.98
N LYS A 263 7.00 -59.17 -6.18
CA LYS A 263 7.95 -60.28 -5.96
C LYS A 263 7.29 -61.43 -5.19
N ASN A 264 6.55 -61.14 -4.13
CA ASN A 264 5.84 -62.17 -3.35
C ASN A 264 4.73 -62.86 -4.14
N LYS A 265 4.08 -62.14 -5.08
CA LYS A 265 3.05 -62.73 -5.96
C LYS A 265 3.63 -63.65 -7.05
N LYS A 266 4.89 -63.46 -7.44
CA LYS A 266 5.61 -64.38 -8.36
C LYS A 266 6.15 -65.64 -7.70
N ASN A 267 6.31 -65.64 -6.37
CA ASN A 267 6.85 -66.77 -5.61
C ASN A 267 5.77 -67.62 -4.93
N LYS A 268 4.48 -67.37 -5.20
CA LYS A 268 3.38 -68.18 -4.66
C LYS A 268 3.07 -69.31 -5.67
N PRO A 269 3.22 -70.59 -5.28
CA PRO A 269 3.07 -71.75 -6.17
C PRO A 269 1.64 -71.91 -6.70
#